data_AF-A0A4S3TMN6-F1
#
_entry.id   AF-A0A4S3TMN6-F1
#
_cell.length_a   1.000
_cell.length_b   1.000
_cell.length_c   1.000
_cell.angle_alpha   90.00
_cell.angle_beta   90.00
_cell.angle_gamma   90.00
#
_symmetry.space_group_name_H-M   'P 1'
#
loop_
_entity.id
_entity.type
_entity.pdbx_description
1 polymer ?
#
loop_
_entity_poly.entity_id
_entity_poly.type
_entity_poly.pdbx_seq_one_letter_code
_entity_poly.pdbx_strand_id
1 'polypeptide(L)'
;MSDSPAAKGDGPFEEQRQIYDLLSQETRHLILQFILGHAEHLPSLDELAYMMPKNKAAIRDQLKVLSDNDIIDCYQYPPNEDARDLPSQFYGLTEHGVEILYEYNYLRGLPVARVLYDNTRLSEKAQRHRDAPRPELPEQVMEALTIDEDDDTDFDRLEQYIRERKRNTHSVDDQVTVAKAFYKAGIGPEEEGIKQTKLLDSLDVNIEYQLRTVLNRLVDIGVLAQTAPPGPDIFAISERLDEIVNGQVTEEAEANLNALIAHIDDELQVTALSEDAAERDGPQTRASEPSVAVADGAGRTIRSILAAEFGIEPEQVIEYLRSGDPVDRLNTAVEAIESSEEVTRSEDYGQIVFVQPAYRYRLTEQAMELV
;
A
#
# COMPACT_ATOMS: atom_id res chain seq x y z
N MET A 1 22.46 67.82 2.22
CA MET A 1 21.57 67.73 3.40
C MET A 1 20.14 67.76 2.90
N SER A 2 19.44 66.62 2.97
CA SER A 2 18.00 66.60 3.23
C SER A 2 17.75 65.34 4.04
N ASP A 3 17.86 65.52 5.35
CA ASP A 3 17.44 64.56 6.36
C ASP A 3 15.91 64.50 6.27
N SER A 4 15.37 63.35 5.89
CA SER A 4 13.94 63.06 5.95
C SER A 4 13.79 61.82 6.82
N PRO A 5 13.00 61.89 7.91
CA PRO A 5 12.99 60.84 8.91
C PRO A 5 12.35 59.60 8.31
N ALA A 6 13.01 58.45 8.46
CA ALA A 6 12.39 57.16 8.21
C ALA A 6 11.10 57.07 9.03
N ALA A 7 9.98 56.82 8.35
CA ALA A 7 8.71 56.54 8.99
C ALA A 7 8.90 55.37 9.97
N LYS A 8 8.60 55.61 11.25
CA LYS A 8 8.48 54.55 12.24
C LYS A 8 7.20 53.74 11.96
N GLY A 9 7.34 52.42 11.88
CA GLY A 9 6.57 51.47 12.67
C GLY A 9 5.08 51.34 12.37
N ASP A 10 4.67 50.23 11.76
CA ASP A 10 3.32 49.57 11.80
C ASP A 10 2.73 49.26 10.41
N GLY A 11 3.51 48.57 9.56
CA GLY A 11 2.94 47.84 8.42
C GLY A 11 2.99 46.33 8.66
N PRO A 12 2.09 45.51 8.07
CA PRO A 12 2.12 44.05 8.20
C PRO A 12 3.47 43.42 7.79
N PHE A 13 4.22 44.08 6.90
CA PHE A 13 5.58 43.66 6.52
C PHE A 13 6.63 43.87 7.63
N GLU A 14 6.40 44.81 8.54
CA GLU A 14 7.31 45.08 9.66
C GLU A 14 7.11 44.08 10.78
N GLU A 15 5.86 43.71 11.08
CA GLU A 15 5.53 42.60 11.99
C GLU A 15 6.12 41.28 11.48
N GLN A 16 5.92 40.95 10.19
CA GLN A 16 6.52 39.75 9.58
C GLN A 16 8.04 39.73 9.67
N ARG A 17 8.69 40.88 9.45
CA ARG A 17 10.15 41.00 9.57
C ARG A 17 10.62 40.81 11.02
N GLN A 18 9.89 41.37 11.99
CA GLN A 18 10.20 41.20 13.41
C GLN A 18 10.09 39.75 13.84
N ILE A 19 9.04 39.03 13.40
CA ILE A 19 8.89 37.59 13.68
C ILE A 19 10.01 36.79 12.99
N TYR A 20 10.35 37.10 11.74
CA TYR A 20 11.47 36.43 11.07
C TYR A 20 12.81 36.66 11.79
N ASP A 21 13.10 37.89 12.20
CA ASP A 21 14.31 38.23 12.97
C ASP A 21 14.29 37.58 14.37
N LEU A 22 13.10 37.44 14.97
CA LEU A 22 12.90 36.70 16.22
C LEU A 22 13.25 35.22 16.02
N LEU A 23 12.62 34.53 15.08
CA LEU A 23 12.73 33.07 14.93
C LEU A 23 14.06 32.61 14.31
N SER A 24 14.70 33.44 13.48
CA SER A 24 15.90 33.07 12.70
C SER A 24 17.23 33.18 13.46
N GLN A 25 17.24 33.76 14.67
CA GLN A 25 18.45 33.82 15.49
C GLN A 25 18.86 32.40 15.93
N GLU A 26 20.11 32.04 15.66
CA GLU A 26 20.67 30.67 15.81
C GLU A 26 20.27 29.96 17.11
N THR A 27 20.46 30.59 18.27
CA THR A 27 20.19 29.96 19.57
C THR A 27 18.68 29.80 19.81
N ARG A 28 17.85 30.78 19.43
CA ARG A 28 16.38 30.67 19.54
C ARG A 28 15.84 29.62 18.59
N HIS A 29 16.32 29.58 17.35
CA HIS A 29 15.99 28.55 16.40
C HIS A 29 16.29 27.16 16.97
N LEU A 30 17.49 26.95 17.52
CA LEU A 30 17.86 25.68 18.16
C LEU A 30 16.95 25.33 19.34
N ILE A 31 16.64 26.29 20.22
CA ILE A 31 15.71 26.07 21.34
C ILE A 31 14.36 25.56 20.82
N LEU A 32 13.77 26.23 19.83
CA LEU A 32 12.48 25.83 19.25
C LEU A 32 12.57 24.44 18.62
N GLN A 33 13.63 24.14 17.87
CA GLN A 33 13.85 22.80 17.30
C GLN A 33 13.92 21.70 18.37
N PHE A 34 14.59 21.97 19.50
CA PHE A 34 14.67 21.00 20.61
C PHE A 34 13.36 20.87 21.40
N ILE A 35 12.57 21.95 21.53
CA ILE A 35 11.22 21.90 22.09
C ILE A 35 10.32 21.03 21.20
N LEU A 36 10.31 21.29 19.89
CA LEU A 36 9.53 20.52 18.91
C LEU A 36 9.96 19.03 18.90
N GLY A 37 11.27 18.76 18.92
CA GLY A 37 11.81 17.40 18.91
C GLY A 37 11.62 16.61 20.21
N HIS A 38 11.44 17.25 21.36
CA HIS A 38 11.29 16.57 22.66
C HIS A 38 9.93 15.86 22.78
N ALA A 39 9.90 14.58 23.18
CA ALA A 39 8.67 13.76 23.25
C ALA A 39 7.47 14.45 23.92
N GLU A 40 7.68 15.02 25.12
CA GLU A 40 6.68 15.79 25.88
C GLU A 40 6.66 17.30 25.55
N HIS A 41 7.41 17.75 24.54
CA HIS A 41 7.57 19.16 24.15
C HIS A 41 7.98 20.15 25.25
N LEU A 42 8.56 19.64 26.33
CA LEU A 42 8.79 20.39 27.56
C LEU A 42 10.23 20.30 28.08
N PRO A 43 11.30 20.47 27.28
CA PRO A 43 12.66 20.30 27.77
C PRO A 43 13.01 21.25 28.94
N SER A 44 13.83 20.76 29.88
CA SER A 44 14.42 21.55 30.95
C SER A 44 15.67 22.30 30.47
N LEU A 45 16.10 23.32 31.23
CA LEU A 45 17.33 24.07 30.92
C LEU A 45 18.57 23.17 30.85
N ASP A 46 18.62 22.12 31.66
CA ASP A 46 19.74 21.17 31.70
C ASP A 46 19.76 20.28 30.45
N GLU A 47 18.60 19.91 29.92
CA GLU A 47 18.48 19.17 28.65
C GLU A 47 18.90 20.06 27.48
N LEU A 48 18.38 21.29 27.39
CA LEU A 48 18.78 22.25 26.34
C LEU A 48 20.29 22.51 26.35
N ALA A 49 20.88 22.67 27.54
CA ALA A 49 22.33 22.87 27.68
C ALA A 49 23.18 21.64 27.36
N TYR A 50 22.58 20.44 27.39
CA TYR A 50 23.25 19.22 26.93
C TYR A 50 23.21 19.11 25.40
N MET A 51 22.08 19.47 24.79
CA MET A 51 21.84 19.31 23.35
C MET A 51 22.49 20.41 22.50
N MET A 52 22.77 21.57 23.10
CA MET A 52 23.26 22.74 22.39
C MET A 52 24.73 23.06 22.72
N PRO A 53 25.55 23.51 21.76
CA PRO A 53 26.90 24.01 22.02
C PRO A 53 26.88 25.45 22.61
N LYS A 54 25.98 25.73 23.56
CA LYS A 54 25.79 27.03 24.20
C LYS A 54 25.76 26.85 25.72
N ASN A 55 26.22 27.85 26.47
CA ASN A 55 26.17 27.80 27.93
C ASN A 55 24.76 28.12 28.46
N LYS A 56 24.45 27.69 29.69
CA LYS A 56 23.13 27.88 30.32
C LYS A 56 22.69 29.35 30.43
N ALA A 57 23.62 30.29 30.61
CA ALA A 57 23.27 31.71 30.71
C ALA A 57 22.77 32.22 29.34
N ALA A 58 23.50 31.92 28.27
CA ALA A 58 23.10 32.28 26.91
C ALA A 58 21.77 31.65 26.49
N ILE A 59 21.52 30.39 26.89
CA ILE A 59 20.23 29.72 26.65
C ILE A 59 19.12 30.42 27.44
N ARG A 60 19.34 30.72 28.72
CA ARG A 60 18.35 31.41 29.57
C ARG A 60 17.99 32.79 29.02
N ASP A 61 18.96 33.54 28.51
CA ASP A 61 18.72 34.84 27.89
C ASP A 61 17.79 34.71 26.68
N GLN A 62 17.96 33.67 25.86
CA GLN A 62 17.11 33.44 24.70
C GLN A 62 15.73 32.87 25.05
N LEU A 63 15.64 32.00 26.07
CA LEU A 63 14.35 31.55 26.62
C LEU A 63 13.54 32.75 27.11
N LYS A 64 14.20 33.70 27.79
CA LYS A 64 13.57 34.95 28.22
C LYS A 64 13.06 35.77 27.03
N VAL A 65 13.84 35.90 25.95
CA VAL A 65 13.40 36.62 24.74
C VAL A 65 12.17 35.95 24.11
N LEU A 66 12.16 34.62 23.98
CA LEU A 66 11.01 33.89 23.44
C LEU A 66 9.76 34.04 24.33
N SER A 67 9.93 34.00 25.65
CA SER A 67 8.84 34.19 26.61
C SER A 67 8.32 35.64 26.67
N ASP A 68 9.22 36.63 26.58
CA ASP A 68 8.84 38.04 26.51
C ASP A 68 8.05 38.36 25.21
N ASN A 69 8.11 37.51 24.19
CA ASN A 69 7.32 37.58 22.94
C ASN A 69 6.18 36.55 22.89
N ASP A 70 5.84 35.93 24.02
CA ASP A 70 4.73 34.98 24.14
C ASP A 70 4.80 33.78 23.18
N ILE A 71 6.01 33.36 22.80
CA ILE A 71 6.22 32.16 21.97
C ILE A 71 6.33 30.89 22.83
N ILE A 72 6.91 31.03 24.03
CA ILE A 72 7.10 29.93 24.98
C ILE A 72 6.76 30.39 26.39
N ASP A 73 6.44 29.45 27.27
CA ASP A 73 6.29 29.71 28.70
C ASP A 73 7.11 28.72 29.55
N CYS A 74 7.32 29.08 30.81
CA CYS A 74 7.97 28.24 31.81
C CYS A 74 6.94 27.47 32.63
N TYR A 75 6.82 26.18 32.33
CA TYR A 75 5.93 25.26 33.03
C TYR A 75 6.61 24.71 34.28
N GLN A 76 5.99 24.98 35.43
CA GLN A 76 6.49 24.53 36.74
C GLN A 76 5.91 23.16 37.09
N TYR A 77 6.74 22.28 37.65
CA TYR A 77 6.29 21.03 38.27
C TYR A 77 6.81 20.97 39.71
N PRO A 78 6.08 21.58 40.66
CA PRO A 78 6.49 21.65 42.06
C PRO A 78 6.87 20.32 42.72
N PRO A 79 6.25 19.16 42.39
CA PRO A 79 6.65 17.88 42.99
C PRO A 79 8.12 17.49 42.76
N ASN A 80 8.78 18.02 41.72
CA ASN A 80 10.19 17.74 41.47
C ASN A 80 11.13 18.60 42.33
N GLU A 81 10.67 19.68 42.98
CA GLU A 81 11.52 20.53 43.82
C GLU A 81 12.07 19.79 45.04
N ASP A 82 11.27 18.87 45.59
CA ASP A 82 11.64 18.03 46.73
C ASP A 82 12.51 16.83 46.32
N ALA A 83 12.58 16.52 45.02
CA ALA A 83 13.35 15.40 44.48
C ALA A 83 14.77 15.84 44.13
N ARG A 84 15.77 15.15 44.68
CA ARG A 84 17.17 15.42 44.34
C ARG A 84 17.43 15.07 42.87
N ASP A 85 18.13 15.96 42.17
CA ASP A 85 18.59 15.78 40.79
C ASP A 85 17.49 15.69 39.71
N LEU A 86 16.28 16.21 39.97
CA LEU A 86 15.23 16.38 38.97
C LEU A 86 14.98 17.87 38.66
N PRO A 87 14.67 18.23 37.40
CA PRO A 87 14.23 19.58 37.04
C PRO A 87 12.79 19.84 37.48
N SER A 88 12.51 21.00 38.07
CA SER A 88 11.14 21.48 38.34
C SER A 88 10.65 22.52 37.32
N GLN A 89 11.53 22.98 36.43
CA GLN A 89 11.25 24.00 35.43
C GLN A 89 11.44 23.45 34.02
N PHE A 90 10.39 23.57 33.23
CA PHE A 90 10.31 23.10 31.86
C PHE A 90 9.88 24.24 30.94
N TYR A 91 10.23 24.17 29.67
CA TYR A 91 9.92 25.23 28.69
C TYR A 91 9.21 24.61 27.50
N GLY A 92 8.03 25.13 27.17
CA GLY A 92 7.17 24.64 26.09
C GLY A 92 6.47 25.78 25.37
N LEU A 93 5.80 25.48 24.26
CA LEU A 93 5.09 26.48 23.47
C LEU A 93 3.82 26.96 24.19
N THR A 94 3.49 28.24 24.03
CA THR A 94 2.16 28.79 24.33
C THR A 94 1.21 28.51 23.16
N GLU A 95 -0.09 28.76 23.35
CA GLU A 95 -1.08 28.72 22.25
C GLU A 95 -0.69 29.70 21.13
N HIS A 96 -0.31 30.94 21.48
CA HIS A 96 0.17 31.92 20.51
C HIS A 96 1.46 31.48 19.80
N GLY A 97 2.40 30.88 20.52
CA GLY A 97 3.63 30.34 19.96
C GLY A 97 3.36 29.26 18.91
N VAL A 98 2.39 28.37 19.16
CA VAL A 98 1.95 27.37 18.19
C VAL A 98 1.43 28.02 16.91
N GLU A 99 0.55 29.02 17.01
CA GLU A 99 0.00 29.74 15.85
C GLU A 99 1.11 30.35 14.99
N ILE A 100 2.07 31.05 15.63
CA ILE A 100 3.21 31.65 14.95
C ILE A 100 4.11 30.57 14.32
N LEU A 101 4.40 29.48 15.03
CA LEU A 101 5.24 28.42 14.49
C LEU A 101 4.58 27.67 13.32
N TYR A 102 3.25 27.56 13.33
CA TYR A 102 2.48 27.03 12.20
C TYR A 102 2.60 27.96 10.99
N GLU A 103 2.31 29.27 11.15
CA GLU A 103 2.36 30.26 10.07
C GLU A 103 3.74 30.34 9.40
N TYR A 104 4.81 30.19 10.18
CA TYR A 104 6.20 30.24 9.70
C TYR A 104 6.79 28.86 9.38
N ASN A 105 5.95 27.83 9.24
CA ASN A 105 6.29 26.47 8.79
C ASN A 105 7.31 25.71 9.67
N TYR A 106 7.40 26.03 10.96
CA TYR A 106 8.21 25.26 11.89
C TYR A 106 7.59 23.90 12.21
N LEU A 107 6.25 23.82 12.27
CA LEU A 107 5.53 22.58 12.62
C LEU A 107 5.65 21.50 11.53
N ARG A 108 5.84 21.88 10.26
CA ARG A 108 6.13 20.92 9.17
C ARG A 108 7.39 20.09 9.43
N GLY A 109 8.36 20.65 10.17
CA GLY A 109 9.60 19.96 10.54
C GLY A 109 9.47 19.02 11.73
N LEU A 110 8.30 18.96 12.39
CA LEU A 110 8.09 18.26 13.65
C LEU A 110 8.46 16.77 13.59
N PRO A 111 8.05 15.99 12.57
CA PRO A 111 8.43 14.57 12.48
C PRO A 111 9.95 14.38 12.39
N VAL A 112 10.62 15.22 11.60
CA VAL A 112 12.09 15.18 11.45
C VAL A 112 12.77 15.56 12.77
N ALA A 113 12.31 16.61 13.43
CA ALA A 113 12.84 17.05 14.72
C ALA A 113 12.72 15.95 15.79
N ARG A 114 11.58 15.24 15.83
CA ARG A 114 11.34 14.10 16.73
C ARG A 114 12.36 12.98 16.48
N VAL A 115 12.50 12.55 15.23
CA VAL A 115 13.45 11.49 14.85
C VAL A 115 14.89 11.87 15.22
N LEU A 116 15.30 13.11 14.95
CA LEU A 116 16.65 13.59 15.31
C LEU A 116 16.86 13.60 16.83
N TYR A 117 15.85 14.00 17.59
CA TYR A 117 15.91 13.99 19.05
C TYR A 117 16.04 12.57 19.60
N ASP A 118 15.22 11.64 19.13
CA ASP A 118 15.20 10.25 19.60
C ASP A 118 16.49 9.48 19.29
N ASN A 119 17.13 9.80 18.17
CA ASN A 119 18.42 9.21 17.81
C ASN A 119 19.62 9.89 18.51
N THR A 120 19.40 10.94 19.29
CA THR A 120 20.49 11.60 20.01
C THR A 120 20.90 10.79 21.23
N ARG A 121 22.18 10.43 21.30
CA ARG A 121 22.75 9.74 22.47
C ARG A 121 22.78 10.69 23.68
N LEU A 122 22.03 10.34 24.72
CA LEU A 122 21.99 11.08 25.98
C LEU A 122 22.97 10.50 27.02
N SER A 123 23.49 11.36 27.88
CA SER A 123 24.19 10.95 29.10
C SER A 123 23.20 10.45 30.15
N GLU A 124 23.64 9.66 31.15
CA GLU A 124 22.75 9.19 32.22
C GLU A 124 22.03 10.35 32.94
N LYS A 125 22.71 11.49 33.15
CA LYS A 125 22.08 12.67 33.74
C LYS A 125 21.02 13.26 32.80
N ALA A 126 21.34 13.42 31.52
CA ALA A 126 20.40 13.98 30.55
C ALA A 126 19.17 13.07 30.35
N GLN A 127 19.37 11.75 30.33
CA GLN A 127 18.28 10.77 30.27
C GLN A 127 17.38 10.85 31.52
N ARG A 128 17.96 10.92 32.72
CA ARG A 128 17.18 11.11 33.96
C ARG A 128 16.35 12.40 33.95
N HIS A 129 16.86 13.47 33.34
CA HIS A 129 16.09 14.70 33.16
C HIS A 129 15.00 14.51 32.10
N ARG A 130 15.30 13.86 30.97
CA ARG A 130 14.33 13.48 29.92
C ARG A 130 13.13 12.74 30.48
N ASP A 131 13.38 11.75 31.33
CA ASP A 131 12.35 10.88 31.89
C ASP A 131 11.71 11.42 33.18
N ALA A 132 12.08 12.64 33.61
CA ALA A 132 11.50 13.26 34.80
C ALA A 132 10.00 13.52 34.61
N PRO A 133 9.16 13.36 35.66
CA PRO A 133 7.77 13.76 35.62
C PRO A 133 7.62 15.24 35.26
N ARG A 134 6.63 15.57 34.42
CA ARG A 134 6.41 16.90 33.83
C ARG A 134 4.95 17.31 33.98
N PRO A 135 4.64 18.61 33.93
CA PRO A 135 3.27 19.08 33.88
C PRO A 135 2.67 18.79 32.50
N GLU A 136 1.34 18.77 32.42
CA GLU A 136 0.64 18.67 31.14
C GLU A 136 0.64 20.03 30.42
N LEU A 137 0.75 20.00 29.10
CA LEU A 137 0.57 21.18 28.25
C LEU A 137 -0.92 21.49 28.10
N PRO A 138 -1.28 22.75 27.75
CA PRO A 138 -2.64 23.07 27.36
C PRO A 138 -3.11 22.17 26.20
N GLU A 139 -4.37 21.74 26.24
CA GLU A 139 -4.94 20.79 25.27
C GLU A 139 -4.74 21.23 23.82
N GLN A 140 -4.95 22.52 23.54
CA GLN A 140 -4.77 23.12 22.21
C GLN A 140 -3.32 23.04 21.71
N VAL A 141 -2.35 23.18 22.63
CA VAL A 141 -0.92 23.04 22.31
C VAL A 141 -0.58 21.59 22.06
N MET A 142 -1.13 20.65 22.84
CA MET A 142 -0.91 19.21 22.63
C MET A 142 -1.49 18.73 21.30
N GLU A 143 -2.70 19.15 20.97
CA GLU A 143 -3.38 18.79 19.72
C GLU A 143 -2.54 19.24 18.51
N ALA A 144 -2.08 20.50 18.48
CA ALA A 144 -1.28 21.02 17.38
C ALA A 144 0.13 20.42 17.26
N LEU A 145 0.65 19.83 18.34
CA LEU A 145 1.96 19.17 18.37
C LEU A 145 1.87 17.64 18.23
N THR A 146 0.66 17.11 18.07
CA THR A 146 0.47 15.70 17.76
C THR A 146 0.89 15.48 16.32
N ILE A 147 1.87 14.59 16.13
CA ILE A 147 2.26 14.14 14.79
C ILE A 147 1.19 13.12 14.39
N ASP A 148 0.19 13.56 13.64
CA ASP A 148 -0.61 12.62 12.85
C ASP A 148 0.36 11.98 11.85
N GLU A 149 0.49 10.64 11.87
CA GLU A 149 1.30 9.90 10.89
C GLU A 149 0.81 10.10 9.44
N ASP A 150 -0.30 10.82 9.29
CA ASP A 150 -0.97 11.24 8.08
C ASP A 150 -0.93 12.78 7.94
N ASP A 151 0.25 13.42 7.91
CA ASP A 151 0.34 14.86 7.62
C ASP A 151 -0.30 15.16 6.24
N ASP A 152 -1.57 15.52 6.31
CA ASP A 152 -2.53 15.63 5.21
C ASP A 152 -2.44 16.99 4.50
N THR A 153 -1.57 17.88 4.99
CA THR A 153 -1.43 19.27 4.51
C THR A 153 -0.94 19.36 3.06
N ASP A 154 -0.16 18.38 2.58
CA ASP A 154 0.22 18.31 1.16
C ASP A 154 -1.02 17.96 0.28
N PHE A 155 -2.08 17.37 0.83
CA PHE A 155 -3.24 16.90 0.05
C PHE A 155 -4.45 17.83 0.05
N ASP A 156 -4.42 18.95 0.77
CA ASP A 156 -5.59 19.84 0.94
C ASP A 156 -6.18 20.30 -0.39
N ARG A 157 -5.33 20.60 -1.38
CA ARG A 157 -5.76 21.03 -2.71
C ARG A 157 -6.35 19.88 -3.53
N LEU A 158 -5.75 18.69 -3.48
CA LEU A 158 -6.26 17.49 -4.14
C LEU A 158 -7.60 17.06 -3.53
N GLU A 159 -7.69 17.06 -2.20
CA GLU A 159 -8.91 16.76 -1.47
C GLU A 159 -10.02 17.76 -1.82
N GLN A 160 -9.72 19.06 -1.77
CA GLN A 160 -10.68 20.10 -2.17
C GLN A 160 -11.15 19.89 -3.61
N TYR A 161 -10.23 19.59 -4.54
CA TYR A 161 -10.58 19.31 -5.94
C TYR A 161 -11.55 18.12 -6.08
N ILE A 162 -11.28 17.01 -5.39
CA ILE A 162 -12.15 15.82 -5.39
C ILE A 162 -13.53 16.19 -4.82
N ARG A 163 -13.57 16.84 -3.65
CA ARG A 163 -14.81 17.24 -2.97
C ARG A 163 -15.64 18.20 -3.81
N GLU A 164 -15.03 19.15 -4.51
CA GLU A 164 -15.74 20.09 -5.39
C GLU A 164 -16.35 19.40 -6.61
N ARG A 165 -15.59 18.52 -7.27
CA ARG A 165 -16.05 17.82 -8.48
C ARG A 165 -17.05 16.71 -8.20
N LYS A 166 -17.04 16.14 -6.99
CA LYS A 166 -17.82 14.95 -6.62
C LYS A 166 -18.72 15.14 -5.40
N ARG A 167 -19.02 16.39 -5.02
CA ARG A 167 -19.80 16.82 -3.85
C ARG A 167 -21.09 16.04 -3.54
N ASN A 168 -21.70 15.42 -4.55
CA ASN A 168 -22.95 14.68 -4.44
C ASN A 168 -22.79 13.14 -4.42
N THR A 169 -21.56 12.63 -4.39
CA THR A 169 -21.31 11.18 -4.31
C THR A 169 -21.02 10.78 -2.87
N HIS A 170 -21.54 9.62 -2.46
CA HIS A 170 -21.38 9.13 -1.09
C HIS A 170 -19.99 8.52 -0.83
N SER A 171 -19.20 8.30 -1.89
CA SER A 171 -17.85 7.70 -1.79
C SER A 171 -16.73 8.74 -1.88
N VAL A 172 -17.00 10.00 -1.53
CA VAL A 172 -16.00 11.08 -1.66
C VAL A 172 -14.82 10.86 -0.72
N ASP A 173 -15.09 10.43 0.52
CA ASP A 173 -14.02 10.18 1.50
C ASP A 173 -13.12 9.03 1.02
N ASP A 174 -13.72 7.91 0.58
CA ASP A 174 -12.96 6.81 -0.06
C ASP A 174 -12.15 7.26 -1.29
N GLN A 175 -12.67 8.19 -2.10
CA GLN A 175 -11.95 8.74 -3.24
C GLN A 175 -10.69 9.50 -2.80
N VAL A 176 -10.80 10.29 -1.74
CA VAL A 176 -9.66 11.00 -1.15
C VAL A 176 -8.66 9.99 -0.58
N THR A 177 -9.11 9.01 0.20
CA THR A 177 -8.26 7.96 0.78
C THR A 177 -7.48 7.20 -0.30
N VAL A 178 -8.16 6.78 -1.37
CA VAL A 178 -7.50 6.09 -2.48
C VAL A 178 -6.49 7.01 -3.18
N ALA A 179 -6.84 8.27 -3.47
CA ALA A 179 -5.93 9.19 -4.14
C ALA A 179 -4.65 9.45 -3.32
N LYS A 180 -4.80 9.65 -2.00
CA LYS A 180 -3.68 9.79 -1.05
C LYS A 180 -2.80 8.54 -1.04
N ALA A 181 -3.39 7.35 -1.04
CA ALA A 181 -2.65 6.10 -1.05
C ALA A 181 -1.77 5.95 -2.30
N PHE A 182 -2.29 6.29 -3.49
CA PHE A 182 -1.49 6.27 -4.73
C PHE A 182 -0.26 7.18 -4.65
N TYR A 183 -0.42 8.38 -4.09
CA TYR A 183 0.68 9.32 -3.93
C TYR A 183 1.72 8.81 -2.92
N LYS A 184 1.26 8.34 -1.74
CA LYS A 184 2.13 7.78 -0.69
C LYS A 184 2.96 6.59 -1.21
N ALA A 185 2.40 5.79 -2.12
CA ALA A 185 3.10 4.68 -2.77
C ALA A 185 3.96 5.09 -3.98
N GLY A 186 3.99 6.38 -4.35
CA GLY A 186 4.78 6.88 -5.48
C GLY A 186 4.24 6.49 -6.86
N ILE A 187 2.95 6.14 -6.99
CA ILE A 187 2.35 5.67 -8.24
C ILE A 187 1.90 6.87 -9.09
N GLY A 188 2.89 7.59 -9.59
CA GLY A 188 2.74 8.81 -10.38
C GLY A 188 2.56 8.61 -11.89
N PRO A 189 2.57 9.71 -12.67
CA PRO A 189 2.37 9.70 -14.12
C PRO A 189 3.47 8.95 -14.89
N GLU A 190 4.69 8.93 -14.35
CA GLU A 190 5.85 8.26 -14.94
C GLU A 190 5.84 6.74 -14.72
N GLU A 191 5.02 6.25 -13.80
CA GLU A 191 4.94 4.83 -13.46
C GLU A 191 4.00 4.07 -14.38
N GLU A 192 4.23 2.75 -14.52
CA GLU A 192 3.37 1.85 -15.33
C GLU A 192 1.94 1.76 -14.77
N GLY A 193 1.76 2.11 -13.49
CA GLY A 193 0.50 2.00 -12.77
C GLY A 193 0.22 0.59 -12.24
N ILE A 194 -0.76 0.51 -11.35
CA ILE A 194 -1.08 -0.67 -10.56
C ILE A 194 -2.41 -1.30 -10.96
N LYS A 195 -2.48 -2.63 -10.90
CA LYS A 195 -3.70 -3.40 -11.17
C LYS A 195 -4.68 -3.26 -10.00
N GLN A 196 -5.98 -3.24 -10.31
CA GLN A 196 -7.04 -3.20 -9.29
C GLN A 196 -6.92 -4.33 -8.25
N THR A 197 -6.56 -5.54 -8.66
CA THR A 197 -6.43 -6.67 -7.74
C THR A 197 -5.27 -6.49 -6.77
N LYS A 198 -4.15 -5.90 -7.22
CA LYS A 198 -2.99 -5.63 -6.37
C LYS A 198 -3.18 -4.41 -5.47
N LEU A 199 -4.11 -3.51 -5.81
CA LEU A 199 -4.37 -2.31 -5.02
C LEU A 199 -4.73 -2.62 -3.58
N LEU A 200 -5.61 -3.59 -3.34
CA LEU A 200 -6.01 -3.99 -1.98
C LEU A 200 -4.86 -4.62 -1.18
N ASP A 201 -3.94 -5.30 -1.85
CA ASP A 201 -2.82 -5.99 -1.19
C ASP A 201 -1.62 -5.07 -0.94
N SER A 202 -1.45 -4.02 -1.75
CA SER A 202 -0.25 -3.17 -1.75
C SER A 202 -0.46 -1.78 -1.18
N LEU A 203 -1.70 -1.29 -1.21
CA LEU A 203 -2.08 -0.01 -0.66
C LEU A 203 -3.00 -0.33 0.51
N ASP A 204 -2.55 0.02 1.72
CA ASP A 204 -3.31 -0.20 2.95
C ASP A 204 -4.50 0.80 2.99
N VAL A 205 -5.51 0.55 2.16
CA VAL A 205 -6.65 1.44 1.98
C VAL A 205 -7.89 0.80 2.58
N ASN A 206 -8.37 1.38 3.69
CA ASN A 206 -9.66 1.03 4.25
C ASN A 206 -10.76 1.89 3.60
N ILE A 207 -11.66 1.25 2.85
CA ILE A 207 -12.73 1.93 2.09
C ILE A 207 -14.08 1.27 2.36
N GLU A 208 -15.13 2.08 2.40
CA GLU A 208 -16.50 1.60 2.64
C GLU A 208 -17.19 1.11 1.36
N TYR A 209 -16.86 1.72 0.23
CA TYR A 209 -17.44 1.44 -1.08
C TYR A 209 -16.56 0.52 -1.93
N GLN A 210 -17.18 -0.11 -2.93
CA GLN A 210 -16.46 -0.96 -3.87
C GLN A 210 -15.32 -0.19 -4.57
N LEU A 211 -14.10 -0.69 -4.45
CA LEU A 211 -12.88 -0.09 -5.04
C LEU A 211 -13.06 0.27 -6.52
N ARG A 212 -13.71 -0.60 -7.31
CA ARG A 212 -13.97 -0.34 -8.74
C ARG A 212 -14.74 0.97 -8.95
N THR A 213 -15.75 1.21 -8.12
CA THR A 213 -16.57 2.42 -8.19
C THR A 213 -15.73 3.63 -7.85
N VAL A 214 -14.92 3.56 -6.80
CA VAL A 214 -14.03 4.65 -6.37
C VAL A 214 -13.02 5.00 -7.46
N LEU A 215 -12.33 4.01 -8.03
CA LEU A 215 -11.38 4.19 -9.13
C LEU A 215 -12.03 4.84 -10.35
N ASN A 216 -13.20 4.35 -10.78
CA ASN A 216 -13.92 4.94 -11.91
C ASN A 216 -14.26 6.42 -11.65
N ARG A 217 -14.67 6.78 -10.42
CA ARG A 217 -14.97 8.17 -10.07
C ARG A 217 -13.74 9.07 -10.13
N LEU A 218 -12.58 8.57 -9.69
CA LEU A 218 -11.30 9.28 -9.75
C LEU A 218 -10.80 9.44 -11.20
N VAL A 219 -11.03 8.43 -12.04
CA VAL A 219 -10.75 8.51 -13.48
C VAL A 219 -11.66 9.55 -14.17
N ASP A 220 -12.95 9.56 -13.86
CA ASP A 220 -13.92 10.52 -14.42
C ASP A 220 -13.51 11.99 -14.19
N ILE A 221 -12.82 12.30 -13.09
CA ILE A 221 -12.42 13.67 -12.73
C ILE A 221 -10.95 13.97 -13.07
N GLY A 222 -10.26 13.04 -13.70
CA GLY A 222 -8.88 13.20 -14.12
C GLY A 222 -7.87 13.15 -12.98
N VAL A 223 -8.21 12.56 -11.82
CA VAL A 223 -7.23 12.31 -10.75
C VAL A 223 -6.40 11.07 -11.05
N LEU A 224 -7.05 10.02 -11.57
CA LEU A 224 -6.37 8.81 -12.02
C LEU A 224 -6.46 8.68 -13.55
N ALA A 225 -5.40 8.16 -14.16
CA ALA A 225 -5.44 7.64 -15.52
C ALA A 225 -5.65 6.12 -15.47
N GLN A 226 -6.57 5.62 -16.30
CA GLN A 226 -6.71 4.20 -16.57
C GLN A 226 -6.00 3.87 -17.89
N THR A 227 -5.04 2.95 -17.85
CA THR A 227 -4.29 2.53 -19.03
C THR A 227 -4.41 1.02 -19.21
N ALA A 228 -4.77 0.60 -20.41
CA ALA A 228 -4.59 -0.80 -20.81
C ALA A 228 -3.09 -1.03 -21.08
N PRO A 229 -2.50 -2.14 -20.60
CA PRO A 229 -1.14 -2.47 -20.99
C PRO A 229 -1.07 -2.69 -22.52
N PRO A 230 0.06 -2.36 -23.15
CA PRO A 230 0.23 -2.54 -24.58
C PRO A 230 0.12 -4.04 -24.94
N GLY A 231 -0.68 -4.37 -25.95
CA GLY A 231 -0.88 -5.75 -26.37
C GLY A 231 -2.28 -5.99 -26.93
N PRO A 232 -2.62 -7.26 -27.21
CA PRO A 232 -3.96 -7.66 -27.61
C PRO A 232 -4.96 -7.52 -26.45
N ASP A 233 -6.22 -7.22 -26.77
CA ASP A 233 -7.32 -7.09 -25.81
C ASP A 233 -7.66 -8.41 -25.09
N ILE A 234 -7.22 -9.54 -25.65
CA ILE A 234 -7.43 -10.88 -25.12
C ILE A 234 -6.14 -11.68 -25.35
N PHE A 235 -5.66 -12.34 -24.30
CA PHE A 235 -4.58 -13.32 -24.37
C PHE A 235 -5.19 -14.72 -24.33
N ALA A 236 -4.83 -15.58 -25.28
CA ALA A 236 -5.07 -17.01 -25.21
C ALA A 236 -3.86 -17.66 -24.52
N ILE A 237 -4.11 -18.38 -23.42
CA ILE A 237 -3.09 -19.04 -22.60
C ILE A 237 -3.37 -20.54 -22.61
N SER A 238 -2.38 -21.35 -22.97
CA SER A 238 -2.47 -22.81 -22.86
C SER A 238 -2.09 -23.22 -21.43
N GLU A 239 -2.98 -23.87 -20.70
CA GLU A 239 -2.65 -24.40 -19.37
C GLU A 239 -1.56 -25.48 -19.41
N ARG A 240 -1.50 -26.23 -20.51
CA ARG A 240 -0.50 -27.30 -20.70
C ARG A 240 0.91 -26.73 -20.84
N LEU A 241 1.05 -25.65 -21.60
CA LEU A 241 2.35 -25.00 -21.83
C LEU A 241 2.68 -23.93 -20.80
N ASP A 242 1.67 -23.42 -20.08
CA ASP A 242 1.76 -22.22 -19.26
C ASP A 242 2.30 -21.00 -20.05
N GLU A 243 1.93 -20.91 -21.33
CA GLU A 243 2.42 -19.90 -22.27
C GLU A 243 1.28 -19.26 -23.08
N ILE A 244 1.53 -18.03 -23.57
CA ILE A 244 0.62 -17.30 -24.46
C ILE A 244 0.71 -17.87 -25.87
N VAL A 245 -0.42 -18.34 -26.41
CA VAL A 245 -0.53 -19.02 -27.72
C VAL A 245 -1.31 -18.18 -28.77
N ASN A 246 -1.24 -16.85 -28.65
CA ASN A 246 -1.92 -15.93 -29.56
C ASN A 246 -1.55 -16.22 -31.03
N GLY A 247 -2.58 -16.42 -31.88
CA GLY A 247 -2.40 -16.73 -33.31
C GLY A 247 -2.17 -18.22 -33.62
N GLN A 248 -1.96 -19.06 -32.61
CA GLN A 248 -1.82 -20.53 -32.74
C GLN A 248 -2.84 -21.29 -31.88
N VAL A 249 -3.89 -20.60 -31.45
CA VAL A 249 -4.94 -21.12 -30.56
C VAL A 249 -5.52 -22.44 -31.06
N THR A 250 -5.88 -22.50 -32.33
CA THR A 250 -6.47 -23.70 -32.95
C THR A 250 -5.46 -24.85 -33.03
N GLU A 251 -4.21 -24.57 -33.43
CA GLU A 251 -3.15 -25.58 -33.52
C GLU A 251 -2.85 -26.20 -32.15
N GLU A 252 -2.76 -25.35 -31.12
CA GLU A 252 -2.56 -25.80 -29.75
C GLU A 252 -3.77 -26.58 -29.22
N ALA A 253 -5.00 -26.15 -29.52
CA ALA A 253 -6.21 -26.87 -29.12
C ALA A 253 -6.26 -28.27 -29.74
N GLU A 254 -5.93 -28.39 -31.02
CA GLU A 254 -5.84 -29.68 -31.71
C GLU A 254 -4.76 -30.58 -31.12
N ALA A 255 -3.60 -30.03 -30.74
CA ALA A 255 -2.54 -30.78 -30.07
C ALA A 255 -3.00 -31.35 -28.72
N ASN A 256 -3.67 -30.53 -27.90
CA ASN A 256 -4.23 -30.96 -26.62
C ASN A 256 -5.36 -31.99 -26.80
N LEU A 257 -6.24 -31.83 -27.79
CA LEU A 257 -7.25 -32.84 -28.12
C LEU A 257 -6.64 -34.18 -28.52
N ASN A 258 -5.55 -34.17 -29.29
CA ASN A 258 -4.84 -35.40 -29.65
C ASN A 258 -4.22 -36.08 -28.42
N ALA A 259 -3.67 -35.31 -27.48
CA ALA A 259 -3.15 -35.83 -26.21
C ALA A 259 -4.28 -36.41 -25.33
N LEU A 260 -5.43 -35.73 -25.24
CA LEU A 260 -6.62 -36.25 -24.57
C LEU A 260 -7.12 -37.56 -25.19
N ILE A 261 -7.18 -37.64 -26.52
CA ILE A 261 -7.58 -38.86 -27.23
C ILE A 261 -6.59 -40.00 -26.94
N ALA A 262 -5.28 -39.73 -26.92
CA ALA A 262 -4.29 -40.71 -26.54
C ALA A 262 -4.49 -41.20 -25.10
N HIS A 263 -4.78 -40.30 -24.16
CA HIS A 263 -5.08 -40.66 -22.77
C HIS A 263 -6.32 -41.57 -22.65
N ILE A 264 -7.38 -41.27 -23.40
CA ILE A 264 -8.58 -42.12 -23.48
C ILE A 264 -8.23 -43.52 -24.01
N ASP A 265 -7.39 -43.61 -25.04
CA ASP A 265 -7.00 -44.89 -25.64
C ASP A 265 -6.06 -45.71 -24.75
N ASP A 266 -5.19 -45.05 -23.97
CA ASP A 266 -4.31 -45.71 -22.99
C ASP A 266 -5.10 -46.30 -21.81
N GLU A 267 -6.11 -45.60 -21.30
CA GLU A 267 -7.01 -46.10 -20.24
C GLU A 267 -7.71 -47.41 -20.66
N LEU A 268 -8.07 -47.52 -21.94
CA LEU A 268 -8.70 -48.71 -22.50
C LEU A 268 -7.72 -49.88 -22.65
N GLN A 269 -6.46 -49.61 -22.98
CA GLN A 269 -5.43 -50.66 -23.05
C GLN A 269 -5.10 -51.22 -21.66
N VAL A 270 -5.00 -50.37 -20.64
CA VAL A 270 -4.78 -50.80 -19.26
C VAL A 270 -5.95 -51.66 -18.75
N THR A 271 -7.19 -51.26 -19.07
CA THR A 271 -8.40 -52.02 -18.71
C THR A 271 -8.42 -53.40 -19.40
N ALA A 272 -8.18 -53.46 -20.71
CA ALA A 272 -8.17 -54.72 -21.46
C ALA A 272 -7.07 -55.70 -21.00
N LEU A 273 -5.87 -55.20 -20.68
CA LEU A 273 -4.78 -56.02 -20.15
C LEU A 273 -5.04 -56.54 -18.73
N SER A 274 -5.84 -55.81 -17.93
CA SER A 274 -6.23 -56.24 -16.59
C SER A 274 -7.30 -57.36 -16.61
N GLU A 275 -8.23 -57.31 -17.57
CA GLU A 275 -9.21 -58.37 -17.80
C GLU A 275 -8.57 -59.65 -18.34
N ASP A 276 -7.62 -59.52 -19.29
CA ASP A 276 -6.87 -60.67 -19.84
C ASP A 276 -5.89 -61.30 -18.83
N ALA A 277 -5.34 -60.49 -17.91
CA ALA A 277 -4.45 -60.99 -16.85
C ALA A 277 -5.20 -61.77 -15.75
N ALA A 278 -6.51 -61.54 -15.58
CA ALA A 278 -7.34 -62.31 -14.66
C ALA A 278 -7.58 -63.75 -15.13
N GLU A 279 -7.31 -64.08 -16.41
CA GLU A 279 -7.47 -65.43 -16.96
C GLU A 279 -6.16 -66.23 -17.11
N ARG A 280 -5.00 -65.71 -16.70
CA ARG A 280 -3.72 -66.45 -16.75
C ARG A 280 -2.95 -66.42 -15.44
N ASP A 281 -3.37 -67.27 -14.52
CA ASP A 281 -2.57 -67.66 -13.37
C ASP A 281 -1.49 -68.69 -13.81
N GLY A 282 -0.24 -68.25 -13.86
CA GLY A 282 0.94 -69.07 -14.14
C GLY A 282 2.22 -68.35 -13.67
N PRO A 283 3.19 -69.04 -13.04
CA PRO A 283 4.14 -68.38 -12.15
C PRO A 283 5.36 -67.76 -12.85
N GLN A 284 5.69 -66.54 -12.39
CA GLN A 284 6.98 -65.81 -12.42
C GLN A 284 7.38 -65.08 -13.72
N THR A 285 7.62 -63.76 -13.64
CA THR A 285 8.98 -63.15 -13.58
C THR A 285 8.86 -61.64 -13.28
N ARG A 286 9.77 -61.10 -12.45
CA ARG A 286 9.87 -59.69 -12.02
C ARG A 286 10.41 -58.77 -13.13
N ALA A 287 9.85 -57.57 -13.29
CA ALA A 287 10.57 -56.28 -13.27
C ALA A 287 9.63 -55.09 -13.57
N SER A 288 9.94 -53.96 -12.92
CA SER A 288 9.36 -52.61 -13.03
C SER A 288 8.16 -52.31 -12.12
N GLU A 289 8.37 -51.31 -11.26
CA GLU A 289 7.41 -50.83 -10.26
C GLU A 289 6.10 -50.41 -10.93
N PRO A 290 4.93 -50.88 -10.43
CA PRO A 290 3.66 -50.41 -10.92
C PRO A 290 3.38 -49.04 -10.31
N SER A 291 3.14 -48.04 -11.17
CA SER A 291 2.45 -46.82 -10.77
C SER A 291 1.11 -47.22 -10.15
N VAL A 292 0.88 -46.67 -8.96
CA VAL A 292 -0.28 -46.80 -8.06
C VAL A 292 -1.51 -47.43 -8.72
N ALA A 293 -1.72 -48.72 -8.47
CA ALA A 293 -3.00 -49.36 -8.69
C ALA A 293 -3.98 -48.86 -7.62
N VAL A 294 -4.89 -47.96 -8.01
CA VAL A 294 -6.11 -47.67 -7.24
C VAL A 294 -7.05 -48.84 -7.48
N ALA A 295 -7.22 -49.65 -6.44
CA ALA A 295 -8.22 -50.70 -6.37
C ALA A 295 -9.59 -50.06 -6.10
N ASP A 296 -10.42 -49.98 -7.14
CA ASP A 296 -11.84 -50.34 -7.11
C ASP A 296 -12.38 -50.28 -8.55
N GLY A 297 -12.67 -51.46 -9.11
CA GLY A 297 -13.30 -51.59 -10.41
C GLY A 297 -14.76 -51.14 -10.36
N ALA A 298 -15.00 -49.86 -10.62
CA ALA A 298 -16.30 -49.28 -11.00
C ALA A 298 -16.26 -47.76 -11.27
N GLY A 299 -15.09 -47.12 -11.38
CA GLY A 299 -15.00 -45.72 -11.81
C GLY A 299 -15.40 -45.58 -13.29
N ARG A 300 -16.18 -44.55 -13.62
CA ARG A 300 -16.47 -44.16 -14.99
C ARG A 300 -15.16 -43.82 -15.70
N THR A 301 -14.91 -44.43 -16.86
CA THR A 301 -13.77 -44.06 -17.72
C THR A 301 -13.91 -42.65 -18.25
N ILE A 302 -12.81 -42.01 -18.66
CA ILE A 302 -12.83 -40.68 -19.29
C ILE A 302 -13.82 -40.67 -20.45
N ARG A 303 -13.79 -41.72 -21.27
CA ARG A 303 -14.71 -41.88 -22.40
C ARG A 303 -16.18 -41.86 -21.96
N SER A 304 -16.53 -42.54 -20.86
CA SER A 304 -17.91 -42.56 -20.36
C SER A 304 -18.35 -41.25 -19.71
N ILE A 305 -17.43 -40.53 -19.06
CA ILE A 305 -17.68 -39.18 -18.51
C ILE A 305 -17.98 -38.21 -19.65
N LEU A 306 -17.12 -38.18 -20.67
CA LEU A 306 -17.29 -37.31 -21.84
C LEU A 306 -18.53 -37.68 -22.66
N ALA A 307 -18.85 -38.97 -22.80
CA ALA A 307 -20.08 -39.41 -23.46
C ALA A 307 -21.34 -38.85 -22.76
N ALA A 308 -21.35 -38.91 -21.42
CA ALA A 308 -22.44 -38.37 -20.62
C ALA A 308 -22.54 -36.84 -20.75
N GLU A 309 -21.41 -36.13 -20.69
CA GLU A 309 -21.37 -34.67 -20.86
C GLU A 309 -21.90 -34.24 -22.24
N PHE A 310 -21.43 -34.90 -23.30
CA PHE A 310 -21.81 -34.56 -24.66
C PHE A 310 -23.19 -35.11 -25.06
N GLY A 311 -23.80 -35.97 -24.25
CA GLY A 311 -25.07 -36.63 -24.55
C GLY A 311 -25.01 -37.55 -25.78
N ILE A 312 -23.87 -38.23 -25.97
CA ILE A 312 -23.60 -39.14 -27.10
C ILE A 312 -23.18 -40.53 -26.61
N GLU A 313 -23.11 -41.49 -27.52
CA GLU A 313 -22.60 -42.82 -27.20
C GLU A 313 -21.07 -42.81 -26.98
N PRO A 314 -20.52 -43.62 -26.05
CA PRO A 314 -19.08 -43.69 -25.77
C PRO A 314 -18.19 -43.86 -27.00
N GLU A 315 -18.62 -44.65 -28.00
CA GLU A 315 -17.87 -44.91 -29.23
C GLU A 315 -17.76 -43.67 -30.13
N GLN A 316 -18.67 -42.71 -29.98
CA GLN A 316 -18.71 -41.48 -30.78
C GLN A 316 -17.86 -40.36 -30.20
N VAL A 317 -17.36 -40.49 -28.96
CA VAL A 317 -16.62 -39.44 -28.25
C VAL A 317 -15.40 -38.96 -29.05
N ILE A 318 -14.59 -39.86 -29.61
CA ILE A 318 -13.39 -39.48 -30.37
C ILE A 318 -13.77 -38.73 -31.66
N GLU A 319 -14.78 -39.20 -32.38
CA GLU A 319 -15.24 -38.54 -33.60
C GLU A 319 -15.81 -37.15 -33.28
N TYR A 320 -16.56 -37.04 -32.19
CA TYR A 320 -17.13 -35.80 -31.72
C TYR A 320 -16.04 -34.78 -31.32
N LEU A 321 -15.03 -35.21 -30.57
CA LEU A 321 -13.87 -34.37 -30.18
C LEU A 321 -13.09 -33.84 -31.39
N ARG A 322 -13.01 -34.62 -32.48
CA ARG A 322 -12.34 -34.22 -33.74
C ARG A 322 -13.20 -33.32 -34.63
N SER A 323 -14.44 -33.04 -34.24
CA SER A 323 -15.41 -32.27 -35.04
C SER A 323 -15.77 -30.95 -34.37
N GLY A 324 -16.09 -29.93 -35.16
CA GLY A 324 -16.50 -28.62 -34.64
C GLY A 324 -15.31 -27.73 -34.31
N ASP A 325 -15.50 -26.78 -33.38
CA ASP A 325 -14.45 -25.87 -32.94
C ASP A 325 -13.51 -26.57 -31.92
N PRO A 326 -12.21 -26.71 -32.23
CA PRO A 326 -11.28 -27.44 -31.37
C PRO A 326 -11.16 -26.88 -29.95
N VAL A 327 -11.31 -25.56 -29.77
CA VAL A 327 -11.18 -24.91 -28.47
C VAL A 327 -12.39 -25.23 -27.60
N ASP A 328 -13.59 -25.08 -28.16
CA ASP A 328 -14.83 -25.41 -27.47
C ASP A 328 -14.85 -26.90 -27.08
N ARG A 329 -14.43 -27.79 -27.99
CA ARG A 329 -14.34 -29.24 -27.72
C ARG A 329 -13.38 -29.55 -26.59
N LEU A 330 -12.18 -28.98 -26.64
CA LEU A 330 -11.14 -29.21 -25.64
C LEU A 330 -11.58 -28.72 -24.26
N ASN A 331 -11.98 -27.46 -24.17
CA ASN A 331 -12.30 -26.83 -22.88
C ASN A 331 -13.49 -27.53 -22.22
N THR A 332 -14.54 -27.85 -22.98
CA THR A 332 -15.70 -28.60 -22.45
C THR A 332 -15.28 -29.99 -21.96
N ALA A 333 -14.42 -30.69 -22.71
CA ALA A 333 -13.94 -32.01 -22.31
C ALA A 333 -13.11 -31.96 -21.02
N VAL A 334 -12.19 -30.99 -20.92
CA VAL A 334 -11.34 -30.82 -19.74
C VAL A 334 -12.16 -30.43 -18.51
N GLU A 335 -13.10 -29.50 -18.64
CA GLU A 335 -14.00 -29.08 -17.54
C GLU A 335 -14.84 -30.27 -17.02
N ALA A 336 -15.35 -31.12 -17.91
CA ALA A 336 -16.11 -32.31 -17.55
C ALA A 336 -15.27 -33.36 -16.80
N ILE A 337 -14.00 -33.51 -17.19
CA ILE A 337 -13.06 -34.41 -16.51
C ILE A 337 -12.70 -33.84 -15.13
N GLU A 338 -12.39 -32.56 -15.03
CA GLU A 338 -12.04 -31.89 -13.75
C GLU A 338 -13.20 -31.85 -12.77
N SER A 339 -14.44 -31.76 -13.27
CA SER A 339 -15.65 -31.80 -12.45
C SER A 339 -15.99 -33.21 -11.96
N SER A 340 -15.34 -34.25 -12.50
CA SER A 340 -15.53 -35.63 -12.08
C SER A 340 -14.63 -35.96 -10.90
N GLU A 341 -15.21 -36.45 -9.79
CA GLU A 341 -14.43 -36.99 -8.66
C GLU A 341 -13.84 -38.39 -8.96
N GLU A 342 -14.21 -39.00 -10.08
CA GLU A 342 -13.90 -40.39 -10.40
C GLU A 342 -12.59 -40.57 -11.19
N VAL A 343 -12.10 -39.51 -11.86
CA VAL A 343 -10.91 -39.59 -12.72
C VAL A 343 -10.01 -38.37 -12.54
N THR A 344 -8.70 -38.62 -12.54
CA THR A 344 -7.67 -37.56 -12.52
C THR A 344 -7.30 -37.14 -13.93
N ARG A 345 -7.33 -35.83 -14.19
CA ARG A 345 -6.84 -35.22 -15.44
C ARG A 345 -5.33 -35.48 -15.63
N SER A 346 -4.89 -35.81 -16.85
CA SER A 346 -3.45 -35.87 -17.18
C SER A 346 -2.83 -34.47 -17.27
N GLU A 347 -1.53 -34.37 -17.03
CA GLU A 347 -0.74 -33.15 -17.25
C GLU A 347 -0.45 -32.90 -18.74
N ASP A 348 -0.69 -33.90 -19.62
CA ASP A 348 -0.37 -33.83 -21.05
C ASP A 348 -1.37 -32.99 -21.88
N TYR A 349 -2.46 -32.54 -21.27
CA TYR A 349 -3.43 -31.63 -21.89
C TYR A 349 -4.04 -30.68 -20.85
N GLY A 350 -4.53 -29.54 -21.32
CA GLY A 350 -5.19 -28.53 -20.49
C GLY A 350 -6.09 -27.62 -21.29
N GLN A 351 -6.81 -26.74 -20.60
CA GLN A 351 -7.68 -25.77 -21.25
C GLN A 351 -6.89 -24.69 -21.99
N ILE A 352 -7.53 -24.04 -22.96
CA ILE A 352 -7.10 -22.74 -23.46
C ILE A 352 -7.95 -21.66 -22.81
N VAL A 353 -7.32 -20.85 -21.97
CA VAL A 353 -7.98 -19.79 -21.22
C VAL A 353 -7.81 -18.45 -21.93
N PHE A 354 -8.91 -17.71 -22.07
CA PHE A 354 -8.90 -16.36 -22.64
C PHE A 354 -8.99 -15.32 -21.54
N VAL A 355 -7.90 -14.56 -21.35
CA VAL A 355 -7.79 -13.58 -20.27
C VAL A 355 -7.65 -12.19 -20.87
N GLN A 356 -8.48 -11.25 -20.39
CA GLN A 356 -8.31 -9.84 -20.71
C GLN A 356 -7.19 -9.23 -19.84
N PRO A 357 -6.31 -8.40 -20.41
CA PRO A 357 -5.32 -7.69 -19.62
C PRO A 357 -6.01 -6.78 -18.59
N ALA A 358 -5.56 -6.86 -17.34
CA ALA A 358 -6.07 -6.00 -16.29
C ALA A 358 -5.63 -4.55 -16.51
N TYR A 359 -6.59 -3.62 -16.46
CA TYR A 359 -6.31 -2.18 -16.45
C TYR A 359 -5.36 -1.83 -15.31
N ARG A 360 -4.46 -0.88 -15.61
CA ARG A 360 -3.58 -0.25 -14.64
C ARG A 360 -4.05 1.17 -14.36
N TYR A 361 -3.89 1.57 -13.11
CA TYR A 361 -4.26 2.90 -12.64
C TYR A 361 -3.01 3.62 -12.14
N ARG A 362 -2.94 4.92 -12.35
CA ARG A 362 -1.87 5.79 -11.84
C ARG A 362 -2.37 7.22 -11.67
N LEU A 363 -1.68 8.02 -10.86
CA LEU A 363 -1.99 9.45 -10.77
C LEU A 363 -1.70 10.16 -12.09
N THR A 364 -2.52 11.15 -12.41
CA THR A 364 -2.30 12.05 -13.54
C THR A 364 -1.33 13.17 -13.17
N GLU A 365 -0.74 13.81 -14.17
CA GLU A 365 0.08 15.03 -13.95
C GLU A 365 -0.74 16.10 -13.21
N GLN A 366 -2.00 16.25 -13.59
CA GLN A 366 -2.92 17.19 -12.94
C GLN A 366 -3.10 16.88 -11.44
N ALA A 367 -3.19 15.60 -11.06
CA ALA A 367 -3.30 15.23 -9.65
C ALA A 367 -2.02 15.56 -8.88
N MET A 368 -0.85 15.36 -9.51
CA MET A 368 0.45 15.70 -8.92
C MET A 368 0.70 17.21 -8.79
N GLU A 369 0.03 18.06 -9.57
CA GLU A 369 0.09 19.52 -9.39
C GLU A 369 -0.78 20.02 -8.22
N LEU A 370 -1.67 19.16 -7.71
CA LEU A 370 -2.60 19.44 -6.62
C LEU A 370 -2.10 18.89 -5.26
N VAL A 371 -0.93 18.28 -5.24
CA VAL A 371 -0.20 17.82 -4.04
C VAL A 371 1.16 18.52 -4.04
#